data_AF-A0A8T4MR28-F1
#
_entry.id   AF-A0A8T4MR28-F1
#
_cell.length_a   1.000
_cell.length_b   1.000
_cell.length_c   1.000
_cell.angle_alpha   90.00
_cell.angle_beta   90.00
_cell.angle_gamma   90.00
#
_symmetry.space_group_name_H-M   'P 1'
#
loop_
_entity.id
_entity.type
_entity.pdbx_description
1 polymer ?
#
loop_
_entity_poly.entity_id
_entity_poly.type
_entity_poly.pdbx_seq_one_letter_code
_entity_poly.pdbx_strand_id
1 'polypeptide(L)'
;MVVEFIIGNFRSFYDSIPENQKILFNLLIYTLIILIYSVFIWKYYKFLANKQILDLNLKQYNYTSHPVLEKILATVLYTLEYLIILPFLIIFWFAVLSVFLLVLSENTDTQYILLIAAAIIASTRITAYLSEELSQDIAKVLPLTVLVVFVLGSNSFSYSQLFERFSHIPGLLNNILIFLIFIFVVEFTLRLIYSFIEFFKSEELD
;
A
#
# COMPACT_ATOMS: atom_id res chain seq x y z
N MET A 1 -20.87 -4.06 20.48
CA MET A 1 -21.02 -3.31 21.75
C MET A 1 -20.19 -2.03 21.75
N VAL A 2 -18.87 -2.08 21.57
CA VAL A 2 -18.01 -0.86 21.51
C VAL A 2 -18.34 0.05 20.33
N VAL A 3 -18.57 -0.54 19.15
CA VAL A 3 -18.89 0.20 17.91
C VAL A 3 -20.21 0.97 18.03
N GLU A 4 -21.29 0.29 18.44
CA GLU A 4 -22.60 0.91 18.70
C GLU A 4 -22.51 2.07 19.70
N PHE A 5 -21.69 1.94 20.75
CA PHE A 5 -21.47 2.99 21.73
C PHE A 5 -20.78 4.22 21.11
N ILE A 6 -19.76 4.03 20.27
CA ILE A 6 -19.08 5.12 19.57
C ILE A 6 -20.04 5.83 18.61
N ILE A 7 -20.85 5.07 17.86
CA ILE A 7 -21.84 5.62 16.93
C ILE A 7 -22.89 6.45 17.68
N GLY A 8 -23.44 5.92 18.76
CA GLY A 8 -24.43 6.61 19.58
C GLY A 8 -23.91 7.94 20.14
N ASN A 9 -22.67 7.93 20.67
CA ASN A 9 -22.04 9.13 21.20
C ASN A 9 -21.80 10.17 20.10
N PHE A 10 -21.27 9.75 18.95
CA PHE A 10 -21.01 10.65 17.83
C PHE A 10 -22.31 11.30 17.32
N ARG A 11 -23.37 10.49 17.14
CA ARG A 11 -24.67 10.97 16.68
C ARG A 11 -25.28 11.97 17.66
N SER A 12 -25.24 11.67 18.96
CA SER A 12 -25.75 12.57 19.99
C SER A 12 -25.01 13.92 20.01
N PHE A 13 -23.69 13.90 19.78
CA PHE A 13 -22.89 15.11 19.64
C PHE A 13 -23.26 15.89 18.38
N TYR A 14 -23.35 15.23 17.23
CA TYR A 14 -23.71 15.88 15.95
C TYR A 14 -25.09 16.55 16.01
N ASP A 15 -26.06 15.86 16.60
CA ASP A 15 -27.44 16.35 16.73
C ASP A 15 -27.55 17.52 17.73
N SER A 16 -26.56 17.68 18.64
CA SER A 16 -26.48 18.83 19.54
C SER A 16 -25.98 20.12 18.89
N ILE A 17 -25.39 20.04 17.69
CA ILE A 17 -24.86 21.20 16.96
C ILE A 17 -26.00 21.95 16.25
N PRO A 18 -26.10 23.29 16.41
CA PRO A 18 -27.06 24.10 15.66
C PRO A 18 -26.95 23.92 14.14
N GLU A 19 -28.08 23.86 13.42
CA GLU A 19 -28.13 23.64 11.96
C GLU A 19 -27.23 24.58 11.16
N ASN A 20 -27.15 25.85 11.55
CA ASN A 20 -26.29 26.85 10.91
C ASN A 20 -24.78 26.59 11.10
N GLN A 21 -24.38 25.81 12.10
CA GLN A 21 -22.99 25.43 12.37
C GLN A 21 -22.62 24.06 11.81
N LYS A 22 -23.61 23.22 11.44
CA LYS A 22 -23.37 21.88 10.87
C LYS A 22 -22.55 21.92 9.57
N ILE A 23 -22.71 22.97 8.74
CA ILE A 23 -21.92 23.14 7.52
C ILE A 23 -20.42 23.30 7.84
N LEU A 24 -20.08 24.14 8.82
CA LEU A 24 -18.70 24.36 9.25
C LEU A 24 -18.11 23.09 9.88
N PHE A 25 -18.91 22.36 10.66
CA PHE A 25 -18.51 21.09 11.25
C PHE A 25 -18.24 20.02 10.17
N ASN A 26 -19.13 19.89 9.18
CA ASN A 26 -18.92 18.99 8.04
C ASN A 26 -17.65 19.36 7.27
N LEU A 27 -17.44 20.65 6.95
CA LEU A 27 -16.23 21.14 6.29
C LEU A 27 -14.96 20.74 7.05
N LEU A 28 -14.97 20.87 8.38
CA LEU A 28 -13.86 20.45 9.23
C LEU A 28 -13.61 18.95 9.13
N ILE A 29 -14.66 18.11 9.17
CA ILE A 29 -14.55 16.66 9.01
C ILE A 29 -13.95 16.30 7.64
N TYR A 30 -14.50 16.85 6.56
CA TYR A 30 -13.99 16.59 5.20
C TYR A 30 -12.52 16.99 5.08
N THR A 31 -12.16 18.17 5.60
CA THR A 31 -10.77 18.66 5.57
C THR A 31 -9.83 17.72 6.31
N LEU A 32 -10.21 17.28 7.52
CA LEU A 32 -9.41 16.35 8.31
C LEU A 32 -9.23 15.00 7.61
N ILE A 33 -10.29 14.46 7.04
CA ILE A 33 -10.23 13.16 6.36
C ILE A 33 -9.36 13.22 5.11
N ILE A 34 -9.54 14.26 4.29
CA ILE A 34 -8.69 14.48 3.11
C ILE A 34 -7.24 14.65 3.53
N LEU A 35 -6.96 15.42 4.57
CA LEU A 35 -5.60 15.66 5.06
C LEU A 35 -4.95 14.37 5.58
N ILE A 36 -5.61 13.65 6.48
CA ILE A 36 -5.12 12.40 7.08
C ILE A 36 -4.87 11.37 5.98
N TYR A 37 -5.83 11.19 5.07
CA TYR A 37 -5.72 10.23 3.98
C TYR A 37 -4.60 10.63 3.00
N SER A 38 -4.47 11.92 2.65
CA SER A 38 -3.41 12.37 1.74
C SER A 38 -2.01 12.17 2.33
N VAL A 39 -1.83 12.45 3.62
CA VAL A 39 -0.56 12.18 4.33
C VAL A 39 -0.27 10.68 4.36
N PHE A 40 -1.29 9.86 4.56
CA PHE A 40 -1.15 8.42 4.53
C PHE A 40 -0.75 7.91 3.13
N ILE A 41 -1.45 8.34 2.08
CA ILE A 41 -1.14 7.98 0.69
C ILE A 41 0.27 8.44 0.32
N TRP A 42 0.70 9.60 0.80
CA TRP A 42 2.05 10.08 0.61
C TRP A 42 3.12 9.12 1.13
N LYS A 43 2.92 8.54 2.32
CA LYS A 43 3.81 7.50 2.86
C LYS A 43 3.71 6.22 2.04
N TYR A 44 2.49 5.79 1.72
CA TYR A 44 2.21 4.58 0.95
C TYR A 44 2.91 4.57 -0.41
N TYR A 45 2.72 5.62 -1.22
CA TYR A 45 3.22 5.64 -2.59
C TYR A 45 4.75 5.75 -2.62
N LYS A 46 5.35 6.58 -1.74
CA LYS A 46 6.80 6.71 -1.64
C LYS A 46 7.45 5.38 -1.33
N PHE A 47 6.81 4.64 -0.44
CA PHE A 47 7.31 3.34 -0.06
C PHE A 47 7.24 2.33 -1.20
N LEU A 48 6.07 2.20 -1.82
CA LEU A 48 5.83 1.18 -2.83
C LEU A 48 6.53 1.46 -4.15
N ALA A 49 6.70 2.74 -4.50
CA ALA A 49 7.35 3.13 -5.74
C ALA A 49 8.87 3.03 -5.71
N ASN A 50 9.46 2.95 -4.51
CA ASN A 50 10.90 2.80 -4.38
C ASN A 50 11.32 1.37 -4.72
N LYS A 51 12.24 1.25 -5.68
CA LYS A 51 12.85 -0.02 -6.07
C LYS A 51 13.70 -0.63 -4.95
N GLN A 52 14.41 0.21 -4.21
CA GLN A 52 15.23 -0.17 -3.05
C GLN A 52 14.65 0.50 -1.80
N ILE A 53 13.92 -0.28 -1.00
CA ILE A 53 13.18 0.26 0.14
C ILE A 53 14.05 0.34 1.40
N LEU A 54 15.11 -0.48 1.50
CA LEU A 54 15.89 -0.66 2.74
C LEU A 54 17.40 -0.68 2.49
N ASP A 55 18.14 0.33 2.93
CA ASP A 55 19.62 0.27 2.94
C ASP A 55 20.12 -0.53 4.15
N LEU A 56 20.03 -1.86 4.05
CA LEU A 56 20.56 -2.78 5.05
C LEU A 56 22.02 -3.13 4.70
N ASN A 57 22.93 -2.87 5.64
CA ASN A 57 24.36 -3.09 5.44
C ASN A 57 24.78 -4.49 5.93
N LEU A 58 24.36 -5.54 5.22
CA LEU A 58 24.81 -6.91 5.51
C LEU A 58 26.28 -7.17 5.14
N LYS A 59 26.95 -6.22 4.46
CA LYS A 59 28.39 -6.33 4.16
C LYS A 59 29.24 -6.43 5.43
N GLN A 60 28.77 -5.90 6.56
CA GLN A 60 29.46 -6.01 7.84
C GLN A 60 29.62 -7.45 8.37
N TYR A 61 28.86 -8.41 7.83
CA TYR A 61 28.95 -9.82 8.21
C TYR A 61 29.81 -10.64 7.23
N ASN A 62 30.45 -10.01 6.25
CA ASN A 62 31.37 -10.67 5.34
C ASN A 62 32.77 -10.73 5.95
N TYR A 63 33.18 -11.91 6.42
CA TYR A 63 34.51 -12.14 7.02
C TYR A 63 35.54 -12.70 6.02
N THR A 64 35.25 -12.66 4.72
CA THR A 64 36.06 -13.33 3.70
C THR A 64 37.26 -12.48 3.29
N SER A 65 38.48 -13.03 3.37
CA SER A 65 39.72 -12.29 3.06
C SER A 65 40.09 -12.26 1.56
N HIS A 66 39.41 -13.05 0.71
CA HIS A 66 39.68 -13.11 -0.72
C HIS A 66 38.81 -12.08 -1.49
N PRO A 67 39.40 -11.19 -2.31
CA PRO A 67 38.71 -10.05 -2.91
C PRO A 67 37.53 -10.43 -3.82
N VAL A 68 37.67 -11.53 -4.58
CA VAL A 68 36.60 -12.02 -5.48
C VAL A 68 35.46 -12.66 -4.68
N LEU A 69 35.79 -13.48 -3.68
CA LEU A 69 34.79 -14.15 -2.83
C LEU A 69 34.06 -13.13 -1.93
N GLU A 70 34.76 -12.09 -1.49
CA GLU A 70 34.17 -10.99 -0.74
C GLU A 70 33.09 -10.28 -1.59
N LYS A 71 33.40 -9.90 -2.84
CA LYS A 71 32.46 -9.26 -3.77
C LYS A 71 31.23 -10.16 -4.02
N ILE A 72 31.43 -11.46 -4.26
CA ILE A 72 30.34 -12.42 -4.52
C ILE A 72 29.43 -12.59 -3.30
N LEU A 73 30.00 -12.85 -2.12
CA LEU A 73 29.22 -13.05 -0.89
C LEU A 73 28.44 -11.80 -0.49
N ALA A 74 29.04 -10.61 -0.64
CA ALA A 74 28.35 -9.34 -0.38
C ALA A 74 27.12 -9.16 -1.28
N THR A 75 27.25 -9.46 -2.57
CA THR A 75 26.14 -9.38 -3.54
C THR A 75 25.06 -10.41 -3.23
N VAL A 76 25.42 -11.66 -2.94
CA VAL A 76 24.45 -12.73 -2.62
C VAL A 76 23.67 -12.41 -1.34
N LEU A 77 24.35 -11.95 -0.27
CA LEU A 77 23.70 -11.57 0.99
C LEU A 77 22.71 -10.42 0.78
N TYR A 78 23.11 -9.38 0.03
CA TYR A 78 22.24 -8.26 -0.30
C TYR A 78 21.02 -8.70 -1.13
N THR A 79 21.22 -9.52 -2.15
CA THR A 79 20.12 -10.04 -2.97
C THR A 79 19.15 -10.88 -2.15
N LEU A 80 19.64 -11.78 -1.29
CA LEU A 80 18.82 -12.70 -0.51
C LEU A 80 17.97 -11.97 0.54
N GLU A 81 18.52 -10.94 1.17
CA GLU A 81 17.79 -10.07 2.09
C GLU A 81 16.63 -9.36 1.38
N TYR A 82 16.92 -8.74 0.26
CA TYR A 82 15.91 -8.05 -0.54
C TYR A 82 14.84 -9.00 -1.09
N LEU A 83 15.23 -10.22 -1.48
CA LEU A 83 14.33 -11.27 -1.98
C LEU A 83 13.31 -11.70 -0.92
N ILE A 84 13.67 -11.67 0.36
CA ILE A 84 12.81 -12.11 1.45
C ILE A 84 12.02 -10.93 2.03
N ILE A 85 12.67 -9.81 2.35
CA ILE A 85 12.03 -8.71 3.08
C ILE A 85 11.04 -7.95 2.20
N LEU A 86 11.36 -7.68 0.92
CA LEU A 86 10.47 -6.89 0.06
C LEU A 86 9.10 -7.54 -0.14
N PRO A 87 8.98 -8.86 -0.45
CA PRO A 87 7.67 -9.46 -0.61
C PRO A 87 6.77 -9.33 0.62
N PHE A 88 7.28 -9.56 1.84
CA PHE A 88 6.48 -9.37 3.07
C PHE A 88 5.96 -7.95 3.21
N LEU A 89 6.79 -7.00 2.84
CA LEU A 89 6.52 -5.59 2.94
C LEU A 89 5.46 -5.13 1.93
N ILE A 90 5.54 -5.65 0.71
CA ILE A 90 4.53 -5.42 -0.33
C ILE A 90 3.21 -6.07 0.07
N ILE A 91 3.24 -7.27 0.66
CA ILE A 91 2.06 -7.96 1.21
C ILE A 91 1.36 -7.09 2.26
N PHE A 92 2.14 -6.50 3.18
CA PHE A 92 1.60 -5.58 4.18
C PHE A 92 0.90 -4.38 3.52
N TRP A 93 1.56 -3.70 2.59
CA TRP A 93 0.98 -2.54 1.91
C TRP A 93 -0.20 -2.88 1.00
N PHE A 94 -0.19 -4.06 0.38
CA PHE A 94 -1.32 -4.60 -0.36
C PHE A 94 -2.55 -4.76 0.55
N ALA A 95 -2.39 -5.39 1.71
CA ALA A 95 -3.50 -5.56 2.67
C ALA A 95 -4.05 -4.21 3.12
N VAL A 96 -3.15 -3.26 3.40
CA VAL A 96 -3.53 -1.90 3.78
C VAL A 96 -4.32 -1.21 2.65
N LEU A 97 -3.84 -1.28 1.40
CA LEU A 97 -4.56 -0.73 0.25
C LEU A 97 -5.94 -1.39 0.07
N SER A 98 -6.04 -2.72 0.17
CA SER A 98 -7.31 -3.43 0.03
C SER A 98 -8.33 -3.00 1.06
N VAL A 99 -7.92 -2.79 2.32
CA VAL A 99 -8.80 -2.27 3.36
C VAL A 99 -9.26 -0.85 3.03
N PHE A 100 -8.37 0.03 2.57
CA PHE A 100 -8.78 1.37 2.15
C PHE A 100 -9.75 1.36 0.99
N LEU A 101 -9.48 0.55 -0.04
CA LEU A 101 -10.39 0.41 -1.17
C LEU A 101 -11.74 -0.14 -0.72
N LEU A 102 -11.80 -1.12 0.17
CA LEU A 102 -13.07 -1.65 0.70
C LEU A 102 -13.86 -0.59 1.47
N VAL A 103 -13.20 0.20 2.31
CA VAL A 103 -13.90 1.19 3.16
C VAL A 103 -14.39 2.37 2.32
N LEU A 104 -13.60 2.84 1.35
CA LEU A 104 -13.94 4.02 0.55
C LEU A 104 -14.80 3.69 -0.68
N SER A 105 -14.69 2.49 -1.24
CA SER A 105 -15.48 2.05 -2.39
C SER A 105 -16.93 1.78 -2.02
N GLU A 106 -17.84 2.03 -2.96
CA GLU A 106 -19.24 1.59 -2.87
C GLU A 106 -19.40 0.10 -3.18
N ASN A 107 -18.39 -0.54 -3.79
CA ASN A 107 -18.38 -1.96 -4.09
C ASN A 107 -18.05 -2.77 -2.83
N THR A 108 -18.90 -3.74 -2.48
CA THR A 108 -18.69 -4.66 -1.34
C THR A 108 -18.10 -6.00 -1.75
N ASP A 109 -17.91 -6.24 -3.05
CA ASP A 109 -17.28 -7.45 -3.54
C ASP A 109 -15.77 -7.43 -3.27
N THR A 110 -15.42 -8.15 -2.20
CA THR A 110 -14.05 -8.34 -1.73
C THR A 110 -13.11 -8.89 -2.80
N GLN A 111 -13.58 -9.72 -3.73
CA GLN A 111 -12.73 -10.29 -4.78
C GLN A 111 -12.33 -9.22 -5.80
N TYR A 112 -13.27 -8.38 -6.23
CA TYR A 112 -12.94 -7.25 -7.13
C TYR A 112 -12.02 -6.23 -6.46
N ILE A 113 -12.21 -5.95 -5.16
CA ILE A 113 -11.31 -5.06 -4.41
C ILE A 113 -9.88 -5.60 -4.36
N LEU A 114 -9.72 -6.88 -4.03
CA LEU A 114 -8.41 -7.53 -4.00
C LEU A 114 -7.76 -7.55 -5.39
N LEU A 115 -8.53 -7.78 -6.45
CA LEU A 115 -8.05 -7.75 -7.83
C LEU A 115 -7.52 -6.37 -8.20
N ILE A 116 -8.28 -5.31 -7.93
CA ILE A 116 -7.85 -3.93 -8.21
C ILE A 116 -6.62 -3.57 -7.37
N ALA A 117 -6.62 -3.90 -6.09
CA ALA A 117 -5.47 -3.66 -5.21
C ALA A 117 -4.22 -4.38 -5.75
N ALA A 118 -4.32 -5.66 -6.12
CA ALA A 118 -3.19 -6.44 -6.62
C ALA A 118 -2.69 -5.90 -7.97
N ALA A 119 -3.60 -5.49 -8.87
CA ALA A 119 -3.25 -4.89 -10.14
C ALA A 119 -2.50 -3.56 -9.98
N ILE A 120 -2.92 -2.70 -9.03
CA ILE A 120 -2.21 -1.47 -8.69
C ILE A 120 -0.82 -1.80 -8.16
N ILE A 121 -0.73 -2.66 -7.15
CA ILE A 121 0.54 -3.06 -6.54
C ILE A 121 1.49 -3.59 -7.61
N ALA A 122 1.06 -4.55 -8.43
CA ALA A 122 1.90 -5.14 -9.46
C ALA A 122 2.35 -4.10 -10.50
N SER A 123 1.44 -3.23 -10.95
CA SER A 123 1.77 -2.17 -11.92
C SER A 123 2.78 -1.16 -11.35
N THR A 124 2.59 -0.74 -10.10
CA THR A 124 3.57 0.08 -9.38
C THR A 124 4.92 -0.62 -9.29
N ARG A 125 4.96 -1.88 -8.85
CA ARG A 125 6.22 -2.61 -8.69
C ARG A 125 6.95 -2.78 -10.01
N ILE A 126 6.26 -3.14 -11.09
CA ILE A 126 6.87 -3.24 -12.43
C ILE A 126 7.46 -1.90 -12.86
N THR A 127 6.71 -0.82 -12.69
CA THR A 127 7.15 0.53 -13.11
C THR A 127 8.27 1.09 -12.24
N ALA A 128 8.40 0.68 -10.98
CA ALA A 128 9.53 1.05 -10.12
C ALA A 128 10.89 0.62 -10.68
N TYR A 129 10.94 -0.44 -11.51
CA TYR A 129 12.16 -0.87 -12.19
C TYR A 129 12.44 -0.10 -13.49
N LEU A 130 11.46 0.67 -13.99
CA LEU A 130 11.57 1.48 -15.21
C LEU A 130 11.80 2.96 -14.88
N SER A 131 10.92 3.55 -14.09
CA SER A 131 10.96 4.94 -13.63
C SER A 131 10.24 5.05 -12.28
N GLU A 132 10.96 5.53 -11.27
CA GLU A 132 10.40 5.75 -9.94
C GLU A 132 9.28 6.81 -9.98
N GLU A 133 9.43 7.86 -10.78
CA GLU A 133 8.41 8.92 -10.94
C GLU A 133 7.09 8.36 -11.48
N LEU A 134 7.16 7.52 -12.53
CA LEU A 134 5.97 6.87 -13.10
C LEU A 134 5.31 5.94 -12.08
N SER A 135 6.13 5.20 -11.34
CA SER A 135 5.64 4.31 -10.29
C SER A 135 4.93 5.06 -9.16
N GLN A 136 5.46 6.22 -8.75
CA GLN A 136 4.84 7.10 -7.76
C GLN A 136 3.48 7.62 -8.26
N ASP A 137 3.38 7.97 -9.54
CA ASP A 137 2.12 8.42 -10.15
C ASP A 137 1.07 7.30 -10.15
N ILE A 138 1.42 6.09 -10.58
CA ILE A 138 0.49 4.95 -10.58
C ILE A 138 0.02 4.61 -9.16
N ALA A 139 0.94 4.59 -8.20
CA ALA A 139 0.65 4.19 -6.83
C ALA A 139 -0.33 5.14 -6.10
N LYS A 140 -0.31 6.44 -6.44
CA LYS A 140 -1.16 7.44 -5.77
C LYS A 140 -2.50 7.68 -6.49
N VAL A 141 -2.57 7.48 -7.81
CA VAL A 141 -3.76 7.84 -8.61
C VAL A 141 -5.02 7.13 -8.14
N LEU A 142 -4.99 5.80 -7.99
CA LEU A 142 -6.19 5.04 -7.63
C LEU A 142 -6.66 5.33 -6.19
N PRO A 143 -5.79 5.30 -5.17
CA PRO A 143 -6.20 5.64 -3.81
C PRO A 143 -6.78 7.05 -3.67
N LEU A 144 -6.19 8.05 -4.35
CA LEU A 144 -6.68 9.43 -4.33
C LEU A 144 -8.01 9.57 -5.10
N THR A 145 -8.14 8.91 -6.24
CA THR A 145 -9.40 8.90 -7.01
C THR A 145 -10.53 8.32 -6.18
N VAL A 146 -10.28 7.22 -5.47
CA VAL A 146 -11.29 6.59 -4.61
C VAL A 146 -11.66 7.48 -3.43
N LEU A 147 -10.72 8.26 -2.87
CA LEU A 147 -11.05 9.31 -1.90
C LEU A 147 -11.94 10.40 -2.50
N VAL A 148 -11.64 10.87 -3.70
CA VAL A 148 -12.46 11.90 -4.36
C VAL A 148 -13.88 11.40 -4.60
N VAL A 149 -14.02 10.19 -5.16
CA VAL A 149 -15.32 9.55 -5.37
C VAL A 149 -16.05 9.38 -4.03
N PHE A 150 -15.34 8.91 -3.01
CA PHE A 150 -15.88 8.79 -1.67
C PHE A 150 -16.38 10.15 -1.16
N VAL A 151 -15.61 11.22 -1.20
CA VAL A 151 -16.01 12.54 -0.69
C VAL A 151 -17.19 13.15 -1.45
N LEU A 152 -17.29 12.90 -2.76
CA LEU A 152 -18.36 13.42 -3.62
C LEU A 152 -19.64 12.59 -3.59
N GLY A 153 -19.59 11.36 -3.07
CA GLY A 153 -20.75 10.48 -2.95
C GLY A 153 -21.91 11.09 -2.15
N SER A 154 -23.14 10.73 -2.48
CA SER A 154 -24.32 11.19 -1.73
C SER A 154 -24.45 10.54 -0.35
N ASN A 155 -23.77 9.41 -0.12
CA ASN A 155 -23.86 8.59 1.09
C ASN A 155 -22.54 8.45 1.86
N SER A 156 -21.51 9.23 1.51
CA SER A 156 -20.13 9.10 1.99
C SER A 156 -19.99 9.00 3.51
N PHE A 157 -20.83 9.73 4.23
CA PHE A 157 -20.82 9.79 5.69
C PHE A 157 -22.07 9.20 6.34
N SER A 158 -22.80 8.34 5.62
CA SER A 158 -23.79 7.49 6.27
C SER A 158 -23.06 6.54 7.21
N TYR A 159 -23.05 6.87 8.51
CA TYR A 159 -22.31 6.12 9.53
C TYR A 159 -22.64 4.62 9.48
N SER A 160 -23.91 4.27 9.28
CA SER A 160 -24.34 2.88 9.16
C SER A 160 -23.65 2.15 8.01
N GLN A 161 -23.51 2.78 6.84
CA GLN A 161 -22.88 2.18 5.67
C GLN A 161 -21.37 2.05 5.82
N LEU A 162 -20.71 3.06 6.41
CA LEU A 162 -19.28 2.98 6.69
C LEU A 162 -18.97 1.77 7.58
N PHE A 163 -19.74 1.58 8.66
CA PHE A 163 -19.57 0.44 9.56
C PHE A 163 -19.91 -0.90 8.90
N GLU A 164 -20.91 -0.95 8.04
CA GLU A 164 -21.22 -2.13 7.23
C GLU A 164 -20.01 -2.53 6.38
N ARG A 165 -19.32 -1.57 5.74
CA ARG A 165 -18.08 -1.83 4.97
C ARG A 165 -16.96 -2.42 5.84
N PHE A 166 -16.79 -1.96 7.08
CA PHE A 166 -15.82 -2.55 8.01
C PHE A 166 -16.14 -4.01 8.35
N SER A 167 -17.42 -4.40 8.36
CA SER A 167 -17.83 -5.79 8.61
C SER A 167 -17.41 -6.77 7.51
N HIS A 168 -17.10 -6.26 6.30
CA HIS A 168 -16.62 -7.05 5.17
C HIS A 168 -15.11 -7.27 5.17
N ILE A 169 -14.33 -6.61 6.04
CA ILE A 169 -12.85 -6.76 6.11
C ILE A 169 -12.43 -8.23 6.28
N PRO A 170 -13.04 -9.04 7.19
CA PRO A 170 -12.70 -10.45 7.29
C PRO A 170 -12.89 -11.22 5.98
N GLY A 171 -13.84 -10.82 5.14
CA GLY A 171 -14.08 -11.41 3.82
C GLY A 171 -12.90 -11.25 2.86
N LEU A 172 -12.09 -10.20 3.01
CA LEU A 172 -10.86 -10.04 2.23
C LEU A 172 -9.91 -11.24 2.42
N LEU A 173 -9.87 -11.83 3.62
CA LEU A 173 -8.96 -12.92 3.94
C LEU A 173 -9.28 -14.23 3.20
N ASN A 174 -10.52 -14.42 2.76
CA ASN A 174 -10.94 -15.66 2.09
C ASN A 174 -10.21 -15.87 0.77
N ASN A 175 -10.00 -14.80 0.01
CA ASN A 175 -9.39 -14.85 -1.32
C ASN A 175 -8.01 -14.19 -1.37
N ILE A 176 -7.50 -13.66 -0.25
CA ILE A 176 -6.25 -12.89 -0.25
C ILE A 176 -5.06 -13.70 -0.78
N LEU A 177 -5.01 -15.01 -0.49
CA LEU A 177 -3.87 -15.87 -0.79
C LEU A 177 -3.48 -15.90 -2.28
N ILE A 178 -4.45 -16.00 -3.20
CA ILE A 178 -4.13 -16.07 -4.63
C ILE A 178 -3.50 -14.77 -5.13
N PHE A 179 -3.94 -13.62 -4.60
CA PHE A 179 -3.37 -12.32 -4.93
C PHE A 179 -1.99 -12.12 -4.30
N LEU A 180 -1.78 -12.62 -3.07
CA LEU A 180 -0.46 -12.59 -2.41
C LEU A 180 0.56 -13.42 -3.20
N ILE A 181 0.19 -14.62 -3.65
CA ILE A 181 1.05 -15.47 -4.47
C ILE A 181 1.40 -14.76 -5.78
N PHE A 182 0.42 -14.14 -6.44
CA PHE A 182 0.66 -13.38 -7.66
C PHE A 182 1.67 -12.23 -7.45
N ILE A 183 1.44 -11.39 -6.42
CA ILE A 183 2.33 -10.27 -6.08
C ILE A 183 3.74 -10.78 -5.76
N PHE A 184 3.84 -11.86 -4.99
CA PHE A 184 5.12 -12.50 -4.65
C PHE A 184 5.88 -12.93 -5.92
N VAL A 185 5.20 -13.63 -6.84
CA VAL A 185 5.81 -14.10 -8.10
C VAL A 185 6.28 -12.93 -8.96
N VAL A 186 5.50 -11.85 -9.06
CA VAL A 186 5.88 -10.64 -9.81
C VAL A 186 7.13 -10.01 -9.19
N GLU A 187 7.14 -9.74 -7.88
CA GLU A 187 8.28 -9.10 -7.22
C GLU A 187 9.54 -9.96 -7.32
N PHE A 188 9.40 -11.26 -7.06
CA PHE A 188 10.49 -12.23 -7.14
C PHE A 188 11.12 -12.23 -8.54
N THR A 189 10.28 -12.29 -9.58
CA THR A 189 10.73 -12.29 -10.98
C THR A 189 11.47 -10.99 -11.32
N LEU A 190 10.91 -9.83 -10.96
CA LEU A 190 11.54 -8.52 -11.20
C LEU A 190 12.89 -8.40 -10.50
N ARG A 191 12.98 -8.87 -9.24
CA ARG A 191 14.22 -8.84 -8.47
C ARG A 191 15.29 -9.73 -9.06
N LEU A 192 14.94 -10.93 -9.53
CA LEU A 192 15.89 -11.80 -10.22
C LEU A 192 16.43 -11.12 -11.47
N ILE A 193 15.55 -10.64 -12.36
CA ILE A 193 15.95 -9.96 -13.60
C ILE A 193 16.90 -8.80 -13.30
N TYR A 194 16.55 -7.96 -12.33
CA TYR A 194 17.38 -6.83 -11.95
C TYR A 194 18.77 -7.25 -11.42
N SER A 195 18.81 -8.26 -10.55
CA SER A 195 20.07 -8.77 -9.99
C SER A 195 20.97 -9.35 -11.08
N PHE A 196 20.40 -10.06 -12.07
CA PHE A 196 21.14 -10.54 -13.23
C PHE A 196 21.74 -9.39 -14.05
N ILE A 197 20.95 -8.36 -14.36
CA ILE A 197 21.43 -7.19 -15.14
C ILE A 197 22.56 -6.45 -14.39
N GLU A 198 22.41 -6.24 -13.08
CA GLU A 198 23.39 -5.53 -12.26
C GLU A 198 24.71 -6.31 -12.17
N PHE A 199 24.65 -7.65 -12.09
CA PHE A 199 25.82 -8.51 -12.11
C PHE A 199 26.64 -8.34 -13.40
N PHE A 200 26.02 -8.45 -14.58
CA PHE A 200 26.73 -8.30 -15.86
C PHE A 200 27.29 -6.88 -16.05
N LYS A 201 26.55 -5.85 -15.67
CA LYS A 201 27.04 -4.46 -15.76
C LYS A 201 28.26 -4.20 -14.88
N SER A 202 28.39 -4.91 -13.76
CA SER A 202 29.54 -4.80 -12.86
C SER A 202 30.82 -5.48 -13.38
N GLU A 203 30.70 -6.29 -14.43
CA GLU A 203 31.80 -7.04 -15.08
C GLU A 203 32.45 -6.25 -16.24
N GLU A 204 31.75 -5.26 -16.83
CA GLU A 204 32.27 -4.41 -17.92
C GLU A 204 33.10 -3.20 -17.44
N LEU A 205 33.12 -2.92 -16.13
CA LEU A 205 33.82 -1.76 -15.53
C LEU A 205 35.14 -2.12 -14.83
N ASP A 206 35.53 -3.39 -14.84
CA ASP A 206 36.82 -3.93 -14.36
C ASP A 206 37.75 -4.25 -15.56
#